data_AF-A0A954SHW2-F1
#
_entry.id   AF-A0A954SHW2-F1
#
_cell.length_a   1.000
_cell.length_b   1.000
_cell.length_c   1.000
_cell.angle_alpha   90.00
_cell.angle_beta   90.00
_cell.angle_gamma   90.00
#
_symmetry.space_group_name_H-M   'P 1'
#
loop_
_entity.id
_entity.type
_entity.pdbx_description
1 polymer ?
#
loop_
_entity_poly.entity_id
_entity_poly.type
_entity_poly.pdbx_seq_one_letter_code
_entity_poly.pdbx_strand_id
1 'polypeptide(L)'
;MLNFDSRSIVSAAFLLLGGILLFAGCSSPDPSQAKSSGGPVSSSAGEGDAWKANLSEDVVQALSELPEADRSAALAQKTCPVTDGPLGSMGKPVKVTIEGRDVYLCCDGCEKELNSHPEKYLAKINTPN
;
A
#
# COMPACT_ATOMS: atom_id res chain seq x y z
N MET A 1 -13.27 34.45 15.96
CA MET A 1 -14.00 35.73 15.73
C MET A 1 -13.50 36.22 14.37
N LEU A 2 -14.23 36.16 13.26
CA LEU A 2 -15.66 36.38 13.04
C LEU A 2 -16.22 35.38 12.01
N ASN A 3 -17.43 34.89 12.31
CA ASN A 3 -18.31 34.14 11.42
C ASN A 3 -18.98 35.12 10.44
N PHE A 4 -19.02 34.78 9.15
CA PHE A 4 -19.85 35.43 8.12
C PHE A 4 -20.35 34.32 7.17
N ASP A 5 -21.25 33.46 7.65
CA ASP A 5 -22.71 33.55 7.55
C ASP A 5 -23.25 33.26 6.13
N SER A 6 -23.37 31.95 5.89
CA SER A 6 -23.82 31.25 4.69
C SER A 6 -25.35 31.36 4.45
N ARG A 7 -25.99 32.48 4.84
CA ARG A 7 -27.47 32.59 4.87
C ARG A 7 -28.09 33.84 4.24
N SER A 8 -27.35 34.84 3.77
CA SER A 8 -27.97 36.11 3.30
C SER A 8 -28.05 36.36 1.79
N ILE A 9 -27.32 35.64 0.93
CA ILE A 9 -27.26 36.00 -0.51
C ILE A 9 -28.10 35.08 -1.41
N VAL A 10 -28.38 33.85 -0.99
CA VAL A 10 -29.17 32.89 -1.82
C VAL A 10 -30.70 33.01 -1.64
N SER A 11 -31.17 33.88 -0.74
CA SER A 11 -32.61 34.04 -0.44
C SER A 11 -33.35 35.08 -1.29
N ALA A 12 -32.69 35.83 -2.17
CA ALA A 12 -33.31 36.99 -2.80
C ALA A 12 -33.87 36.81 -4.22
N ALA A 13 -33.76 35.64 -4.86
CA ALA A 13 -34.05 35.56 -6.31
C ALA A 13 -34.98 34.44 -6.81
N PHE A 14 -35.42 33.48 -6.00
CA PHE A 14 -36.17 32.31 -6.50
C PHE A 14 -37.59 32.16 -5.92
N LEU A 15 -38.35 33.26 -5.95
CA LEU A 15 -39.81 33.21 -5.80
C LEU A 15 -40.47 33.69 -7.10
N LEU A 16 -40.67 32.80 -8.09
CA LEU A 16 -41.80 32.88 -9.01
C LEU A 16 -42.11 31.50 -9.63
N LEU A 17 -43.20 30.89 -9.14
CA LEU A 17 -44.16 30.05 -9.86
C LEU A 17 -43.73 28.66 -10.39
N GLY A 18 -44.31 27.62 -9.80
CA GLY A 18 -44.77 26.44 -10.55
C GLY A 18 -43.90 25.19 -10.42
N GLY A 19 -44.43 24.19 -9.71
CA GLY A 19 -43.72 22.99 -9.28
C GLY A 19 -43.34 21.98 -10.36
N ILE A 20 -42.27 21.24 -10.05
CA ILE A 20 -41.87 19.95 -10.63
C ILE A 20 -41.25 19.19 -9.44
N LEU A 21 -42.05 18.33 -8.81
CA LEU A 21 -41.95 16.87 -8.89
C LEU A 21 -40.69 16.28 -8.24
N LEU A 22 -40.92 15.69 -7.06
CA LEU A 22 -40.50 14.33 -6.71
C LEU A 22 -39.01 13.98 -6.92
N PHE A 23 -38.17 14.41 -5.99
CA PHE A 23 -37.02 13.60 -5.57
C PHE A 23 -37.17 13.23 -4.10
N ALA A 24 -38.15 12.37 -3.84
CA ALA A 24 -38.16 11.53 -2.64
C ALA A 24 -36.99 10.56 -2.78
N GLY A 25 -36.09 10.60 -1.80
CA GLY A 25 -34.88 9.80 -1.80
C GLY A 25 -35.14 8.31 -1.64
N CYS A 26 -34.15 7.55 -2.07
CA CYS A 26 -33.62 6.42 -1.33
C CYS A 26 -32.10 6.38 -1.57
N SER A 27 -31.39 7.31 -0.93
CA SER A 27 -29.98 7.14 -0.62
C SER A 27 -29.92 6.08 0.47
N SER A 28 -29.57 4.84 0.12
CA SER A 28 -29.18 3.85 1.13
C SER A 28 -27.71 4.11 1.50
N PRO A 29 -27.42 4.57 2.73
CA PRO A 29 -26.07 4.54 3.26
C PRO A 29 -25.74 3.09 3.63
N ASP A 30 -24.85 2.45 2.88
CA ASP A 30 -24.28 1.17 3.26
C ASP A 30 -23.14 1.40 4.28
N PRO A 31 -23.23 0.89 5.52
CA PRO A 31 -22.20 1.07 6.53
C PRO A 31 -21.08 0.02 6.46
N SER A 32 -20.95 -0.77 5.39
CA SER A 32 -19.89 -1.80 5.28
C SER A 32 -18.66 -1.40 4.48
N GLN A 33 -18.61 -0.22 3.86
CA GLN A 33 -17.40 0.27 3.19
C GLN A 33 -16.59 1.21 4.09
N ALA A 34 -16.22 0.72 5.27
CA ALA A 34 -15.23 1.34 6.14
C ALA A 34 -13.91 0.54 6.09
N LYS A 35 -13.33 0.38 4.89
CA LYS A 35 -11.88 0.18 4.74
C LYS A 35 -11.41 0.57 3.34
N SER A 36 -11.59 1.84 2.99
CA SER A 36 -10.94 2.43 1.82
C SER A 36 -10.46 3.83 2.20
N SER A 37 -9.28 3.88 2.80
CA SER A 37 -8.44 5.07 2.84
C SER A 37 -7.07 4.70 2.28
N GLY A 38 -6.98 4.73 0.95
CA GLY A 38 -5.75 4.66 0.18
C GLY A 38 -6.11 5.05 -1.26
N GLY A 39 -5.67 6.22 -1.72
CA GLY A 39 -6.10 6.83 -2.97
C GLY A 39 -5.65 6.07 -4.23
N PRO A 40 -5.95 6.60 -5.43
CA PRO A 40 -5.48 6.01 -6.67
C PRO A 40 -3.98 6.28 -6.81
N VAL A 41 -3.13 5.32 -6.45
CA VAL A 41 -1.78 5.30 -7.01
C VAL A 41 -1.88 4.74 -8.42
N SER A 42 -2.09 5.70 -9.33
CA SER A 42 -1.83 5.55 -10.75
C SER A 42 -0.40 5.07 -10.95
N SER A 43 -0.26 4.04 -11.78
CA SER A 43 0.71 3.94 -12.86
C SER A 43 2.17 4.33 -12.56
N SER A 44 3.02 3.32 -12.48
CA SER A 44 4.13 3.28 -13.45
C SER A 44 4.21 1.88 -14.02
N ALA A 45 4.07 1.80 -15.35
CA ALA A 45 4.48 0.65 -16.10
C ALA A 45 6.01 0.58 -16.05
N GLY A 46 6.52 -0.57 -15.63
CA GLY A 46 7.90 -0.97 -15.83
C GLY A 46 7.89 -2.48 -16.05
N GLU A 47 8.37 -2.91 -17.21
CA GLU A 47 8.51 -4.33 -17.55
C GLU A 47 9.31 -5.08 -16.46
N GLY A 48 8.62 -5.88 -15.63
CA GLY A 48 9.27 -6.71 -14.60
C GLY A 48 8.34 -7.58 -13.73
N ASP A 49 7.03 -7.63 -14.00
CA ASP A 49 6.06 -7.93 -12.94
C ASP A 49 5.14 -9.13 -13.18
N ALA A 50 5.58 -10.11 -13.97
CA ALA A 50 4.87 -11.40 -14.06
C ALA A 50 4.73 -12.08 -12.68
N TRP A 51 5.68 -11.83 -11.78
CA TRP A 51 5.63 -12.28 -10.39
C TRP A 51 4.54 -11.54 -9.58
N LYS A 52 4.48 -10.19 -9.66
CA LYS A 52 3.48 -9.40 -8.92
C LYS A 52 2.04 -9.70 -9.33
N ALA A 53 1.83 -10.06 -10.60
CA ALA A 53 0.51 -10.46 -11.11
C ALA A 53 -0.06 -11.72 -10.43
N ASN A 54 0.77 -12.49 -9.72
CA ASN A 54 0.37 -13.68 -8.97
C ASN A 54 0.54 -13.51 -7.45
N LEU A 55 0.87 -12.31 -6.96
CA LEU A 55 0.91 -12.01 -5.53
C LEU A 55 -0.48 -11.66 -5.02
N SER A 56 -0.77 -12.07 -3.80
CA SER A 56 -2.02 -11.73 -3.13
C SER A 56 -2.05 -10.24 -2.75
N GLU A 57 -3.24 -9.64 -2.69
CA GLU A 57 -3.41 -8.21 -2.39
C GLU A 57 -2.76 -7.81 -1.06
N ASP A 58 -2.72 -8.69 -0.07
CA ASP A 58 -2.04 -8.48 1.21
C ASP A 58 -0.52 -8.32 1.05
N VAL A 59 0.10 -9.07 0.15
CA VAL A 59 1.52 -8.93 -0.17
C VAL A 59 1.79 -7.59 -0.84
N VAL A 60 0.92 -7.19 -1.77
CA VAL A 60 1.03 -5.89 -2.47
C VAL A 60 0.88 -4.73 -1.48
N GLN A 61 -0.05 -4.84 -0.54
CA GLN A 61 -0.23 -3.85 0.52
C GLN A 61 1.00 -3.77 1.43
N ALA A 62 1.51 -4.91 1.89
CA ALA A 62 2.71 -4.97 2.74
C ALA A 62 3.93 -4.32 2.07
N LEU A 63 4.11 -4.54 0.77
CA LEU A 63 5.17 -3.90 -0.02
C LEU A 63 4.93 -2.40 -0.23
N SER A 64 3.67 -1.97 -0.33
CA SER A 64 3.30 -0.56 -0.52
C SER A 64 3.53 0.31 0.71
N GLU A 65 3.69 -0.29 1.90
CA GLU A 65 4.07 0.41 3.13
C GLU A 65 5.57 0.76 3.20
N LEU A 66 6.40 0.18 2.31
CA LEU A 66 7.81 0.55 2.20
C LEU A 66 7.99 1.82 1.37
N PRO A 67 9.02 2.63 1.67
CA PRO A 67 9.42 3.71 0.78
C PRO A 67 9.80 3.14 -0.59
N GLU A 68 9.60 3.92 -1.65
CA GLU A 68 9.69 3.45 -3.04
C GLU A 68 11.01 2.75 -3.39
N ALA A 69 12.13 3.29 -2.89
CA ALA A 69 13.46 2.71 -3.07
C ALA A 69 13.56 1.31 -2.43
N ASP A 70 13.09 1.18 -1.19
CA ASP A 70 13.14 -0.08 -0.46
C ASP A 70 12.14 -1.09 -1.03
N ARG A 71 10.96 -0.64 -1.46
CA ARG A 71 9.95 -1.46 -2.14
C ARG A 71 10.53 -2.08 -3.42
N SER A 72 11.20 -1.28 -4.24
CA SER A 72 11.81 -1.76 -5.49
C SER A 72 12.91 -2.79 -5.23
N ALA A 73 13.72 -2.59 -4.19
CA ALA A 73 14.77 -3.54 -3.80
C ALA A 73 14.19 -4.85 -3.22
N ALA A 74 13.13 -4.77 -2.39
CA ALA A 74 12.41 -5.95 -1.91
C ALA A 74 11.79 -6.75 -3.06
N LEU A 75 11.25 -6.07 -4.07
CA LEU A 75 10.70 -6.68 -5.29
C LEU A 75 11.77 -7.31 -6.17
N ALA A 76 12.97 -6.73 -6.23
CA ALA A 76 14.11 -7.33 -6.91
C ALA A 76 14.55 -8.63 -6.21
N GLN A 77 14.51 -8.65 -4.87
CA GLN A 77 14.86 -9.83 -4.08
C GLN A 77 13.79 -10.92 -4.14
N LYS A 78 12.49 -10.56 -4.16
CA LYS A 78 11.29 -11.42 -4.19
C LYS A 78 11.08 -12.32 -2.97
N THR A 79 12.15 -12.92 -2.46
CA THR A 79 12.13 -14.03 -1.49
C THR A 79 13.03 -13.74 -0.29
N CYS A 80 12.60 -14.17 0.90
CA CYS A 80 13.39 -14.10 2.12
C CYS A 80 14.53 -15.14 2.10
N PRO A 81 15.80 -14.78 2.32
CA PRO A 81 16.91 -15.73 2.28
C PRO A 81 16.88 -16.75 3.43
N VAL A 82 16.20 -16.42 4.53
CA VAL A 82 16.12 -17.27 5.72
C VAL A 82 15.08 -18.38 5.54
N THR A 83 13.86 -18.01 5.14
CA THR A 83 12.72 -18.93 5.06
C THR A 83 12.41 -19.40 3.64
N ASP A 84 13.06 -18.83 2.63
CA ASP A 84 12.81 -19.06 1.20
C ASP A 84 11.34 -18.74 0.80
N GLY A 85 10.62 -17.96 1.62
CA GLY A 85 9.24 -17.53 1.38
C GLY A 85 9.14 -16.14 0.73
N PRO A 86 8.00 -15.82 0.08
CA PRO A 86 7.80 -14.54 -0.62
C PRO A 86 7.77 -13.36 0.37
N LEU A 87 8.52 -12.30 0.05
CA LEU A 87 8.51 -11.05 0.83
C LEU A 87 7.13 -10.40 0.76
N GLY A 88 6.62 -9.96 1.91
CA GLY A 88 5.29 -9.36 2.06
C GLY A 88 4.19 -10.35 2.50
N SER A 89 4.40 -11.67 2.37
CA SER A 89 3.42 -12.69 2.81
C SER A 89 3.21 -12.75 4.33
N MET A 90 4.17 -12.24 5.09
CA MET A 90 4.14 -12.23 6.56
C MET A 90 3.96 -10.80 7.09
N GLY A 91 3.52 -9.87 6.24
CA GLY A 91 3.45 -8.44 6.53
C GLY A 91 4.65 -7.68 5.99
N LYS A 92 4.84 -6.45 6.46
CA LYS A 92 5.83 -5.50 5.94
C LYS A 92 7.26 -6.05 6.02
N PRO A 93 7.97 -6.18 4.89
CA PRO A 93 9.38 -6.58 4.90
C PRO A 93 10.27 -5.69 5.78
N VAL A 94 11.22 -6.33 6.45
CA VAL A 94 12.22 -5.66 7.30
C VAL A 94 13.52 -5.52 6.52
N LYS A 95 14.03 -4.30 6.43
CA LYS A 95 15.31 -3.99 5.81
C LYS A 95 16.42 -4.07 6.85
N VAL A 96 17.46 -4.85 6.55
CA VAL A 96 18.66 -5.00 7.39
C VAL A 96 19.88 -4.80 6.50
N THR A 97 20.78 -3.90 6.90
CA THR A 97 22.03 -3.67 6.18
C THR A 97 23.15 -4.49 6.82
N ILE A 98 23.72 -5.45 6.08
CA ILE A 98 24.83 -6.30 6.53
C ILE A 98 25.94 -6.26 5.49
N GLU A 99 27.19 -6.03 5.94
CA GLU A 99 28.36 -5.88 5.05
C GLU A 99 28.17 -4.83 3.93
N GLY A 100 27.40 -3.77 4.21
CA GLY A 100 27.09 -2.73 3.23
C GLY A 100 26.07 -3.14 2.15
N ARG A 101 25.41 -4.29 2.31
CA ARG A 101 24.31 -4.75 1.45
C ARG A 101 22.98 -4.66 2.19
N ASP A 102 21.97 -4.10 1.52
CA ASP A 102 20.60 -4.08 2.02
C ASP A 102 19.92 -5.42 1.74
N VAL A 103 19.43 -6.07 2.79
CA VAL A 103 18.74 -7.37 2.73
C VAL A 103 17.34 -7.20 3.28
N TYR A 104 16.36 -7.76 2.57
CA TYR A 104 14.96 -7.74 2.98
C TYR A 104 14.54 -9.08 3.58
N LEU A 105 13.84 -9.02 4.70
CA LEU A 105 13.38 -10.18 5.45
C LEU A 105 11.86 -10.17 5.56
N CYS A 106 11.25 -11.36 5.64
CA CYS A 106 9.80 -11.48 5.75
C CYS A 106 9.27 -11.11 7.15
N CYS A 107 10.10 -11.12 8.19
CA CYS A 107 9.72 -10.74 9.56
C CYS A 107 10.94 -10.43 10.42
N ASP A 108 10.73 -9.77 11.57
CA ASP A 108 11.79 -9.45 12.54
C ASP A 108 12.49 -10.70 13.10
N GLY A 109 11.77 -11.83 13.19
CA GLY A 109 12.35 -13.09 13.65
C GLY A 109 13.49 -13.60 12.76
N CYS A 110 13.45 -13.28 11.46
CA CYS A 110 14.50 -13.66 10.52
C CYS A 110 15.78 -12.83 10.70
N GLU A 111 15.70 -11.65 11.32
CA GLU A 111 16.86 -10.77 11.51
C GLU A 111 17.91 -11.43 12.40
N LYS A 112 17.47 -12.09 13.47
CA LYS A 112 18.38 -12.78 14.39
C LYS A 112 19.13 -13.92 13.69
N GLU A 113 18.43 -14.68 12.85
CA GLU A 113 19.02 -15.78 12.08
C GLU A 113 20.01 -15.26 11.03
N LEU A 114 19.62 -14.19 10.32
CA LEU A 114 20.48 -13.50 9.36
C LEU A 114 21.77 -13.00 10.02
N ASN A 115 21.67 -12.32 11.17
CA ASN A 115 22.83 -11.83 11.91
C ASN A 115 23.70 -12.95 12.50
N SER A 116 23.13 -14.12 12.79
CA SER A 116 23.89 -15.26 13.32
C SER A 116 24.72 -15.95 12.22
N HIS A 117 24.21 -15.97 10.98
CA HIS A 117 24.86 -16.61 9.84
C HIS A 117 24.82 -15.75 8.56
N PRO A 118 25.39 -14.54 8.57
CA PRO A 118 25.23 -13.57 7.47
C PRO A 118 25.79 -14.11 6.16
N GLU A 119 26.99 -14.69 6.18
CA GLU A 119 27.64 -15.30 5.02
C GLU A 119 26.79 -16.37 4.31
N LYS A 120 26.05 -17.19 5.07
CA LYS A 120 25.19 -18.26 4.56
C LYS A 120 24.01 -17.70 3.76
N TYR A 121 23.41 -16.63 4.25
CA TYR A 121 22.20 -16.03 3.65
C TYR A 121 22.53 -15.00 2.58
N LEU A 122 23.64 -14.27 2.70
CA LEU A 122 24.13 -13.36 1.67
C LEU A 122 24.51 -14.10 0.38
N ALA A 123 25.01 -15.33 0.48
CA ALA A 123 25.27 -16.16 -0.70
C ALA A 123 24.00 -16.46 -1.53
N LYS A 124 22.82 -16.52 -0.89
CA LYS A 124 21.54 -16.80 -1.57
C LYS A 124 21.02 -15.60 -2.37
N ILE A 125 21.21 -14.37 -1.87
CA ILE A 125 20.71 -13.15 -2.53
C ILE A 125 21.58 -12.70 -3.70
N ASN A 126 22.87 -13.09 -3.72
CA ASN A 126 23.81 -12.73 -4.78
C ASN A 126 23.62 -13.53 -6.07
N THR A 127 22.74 -14.52 -6.08
CA THR A 127 22.41 -15.31 -7.27
C THR A 127 21.10 -14.77 -7.84
N PRO A 128 21.10 -14.14 -9.03
CA PRO A 128 19.85 -13.70 -9.66
C PRO A 128 18.94 -14.92 -9.89
N ASN A 129 17.73 -14.87 -9.33
CA ASN A 129 16.66 -15.88 -9.50
C ASN A 129 15.65 -15.44 -10.56
#